data_AF-U6MZZ9-F1
#
_entry.id   AF-U6MZZ9-F1
#
_cell.length_a   1.000
_cell.length_b   1.000
_cell.length_c   1.000
_cell.angle_alpha   90.00
_cell.angle_beta   90.00
_cell.angle_gamma   90.00
#
_symmetry.space_group_name_H-M   'P 1'
#
loop_
_entity.id
_entity.type
_entity.pdbx_description
1 polymer ?
#
loop_
_entity_poly.entity_id
_entity_poly.type
_entity_poly.pdbx_seq_one_letter_code
_entity_poly.pdbx_strand_id
1 'polypeptide(L)'
;MIFTSQRVLWKLFPRLAQDKVRWMRLYCMATFGLGAAACTWAGQQDYSSKPSRTTFFYRQHLKALHKNKKITDEKYARLLTGVDL
;
A
#
# COMPACT_ATOMS: atom_id res chain seq x y z
N MET A 1 10.97 -11.85 12.07
CA MET A 1 11.99 -11.31 13.00
C MET A 1 13.29 -11.16 12.19
N ILE A 2 13.67 -9.93 11.84
CA ILE A 2 14.81 -9.65 10.96
C ILE A 2 16.09 -9.74 11.80
N PHE A 3 16.69 -10.93 11.86
CA PHE A 3 17.95 -11.20 12.57
C PHE A 3 19.18 -11.12 11.65
N THR A 4 19.01 -10.65 10.42
CA THR A 4 20.09 -10.52 9.45
C THR A 4 20.79 -9.18 9.65
N SER A 5 22.08 -9.23 10.03
CA SER A 5 23.05 -8.14 9.93
C SER A 5 23.38 -7.28 11.17
N GLN A 6 23.02 -7.65 12.40
CA GLN A 6 23.59 -6.94 13.57
C GLN A 6 25.12 -7.05 13.60
N ARG A 7 25.67 -8.22 13.29
CA ARG A 7 27.12 -8.47 13.34
C ARG A 7 27.94 -7.63 12.33
N VAL A 8 27.38 -7.34 11.15
CA VAL A 8 28.01 -6.49 10.13
C VAL A 8 27.87 -5.02 10.50
N LEU A 9 26.71 -4.62 11.02
CA LEU A 9 26.46 -3.26 11.49
C LEU A 9 27.41 -2.87 12.64
N TRP A 10 27.66 -3.79 13.57
CA TRP A 10 28.61 -3.58 14.67
C TRP A 10 30.07 -3.46 14.19
N LYS A 11 30.43 -4.08 13.06
CA LYS A 11 31.76 -3.92 12.44
C LYS A 11 31.91 -2.56 11.75
N LEU A 12 30.85 -2.06 11.12
CA LEU A 12 30.85 -0.75 10.45
C LEU A 12 30.76 0.41 11.44
N PHE A 13 30.06 0.23 12.56
CA PHE A 13 29.84 1.25 13.57
C PHE A 13 30.22 0.76 14.98
N PRO A 14 31.53 0.62 15.28
CA PRO A 14 31.99 0.06 16.56
C PRO A 14 31.61 0.92 17.78
N ARG A 15 31.44 2.24 17.61
CA ARG A 15 30.98 3.16 18.67
C ARG A 15 29.53 2.91 19.08
N LEU A 16 28.68 2.42 18.17
CA LEU A 16 27.31 2.03 18.51
C LEU A 16 27.29 0.71 19.30
N ALA A 17 28.27 -0.18 19.08
CA ALA A 17 28.37 -1.50 19.70
C ALA A 17 28.72 -1.47 21.18
N GLN A 18 29.38 -0.40 21.63
CA GLN A 18 29.74 -0.21 23.04
C GLN A 18 28.49 -0.09 23.92
N ASP A 19 27.39 0.46 23.40
CA ASP A 19 26.23 0.83 24.20
C ASP A 19 24.93 0.22 23.64
N LYS A 20 24.82 -1.11 23.82
CA LYS A 20 23.75 -1.95 23.25
C LYS A 20 22.33 -1.46 23.61
N VAL A 21 22.15 -0.94 24.83
CA VAL A 21 20.86 -0.43 25.33
C VAL A 21 20.45 0.84 24.58
N ARG A 22 21.40 1.75 24.35
CA ARG A 22 21.15 3.00 23.62
C ARG A 22 20.84 2.72 22.15
N TRP A 23 21.54 1.76 21.53
CA TRP A 23 21.28 1.34 20.16
C TRP A 23 19.89 0.70 20.01
N MET A 24 19.48 -0.17 20.94
CA MET A 24 18.15 -0.78 20.91
C MET A 24 17.03 0.25 21.01
N ARG A 25 17.18 1.28 21.87
CA ARG A 25 16.23 2.40 21.95
C ARG A 25 16.15 3.19 20.65
N LEU A 26 17.30 3.51 20.05
CA LEU A 26 17.37 4.22 18.76
C LEU A 26 16.73 3.40 17.62
N TYR A 27 16.97 2.09 17.59
CA TYR A 27 16.37 1.19 16.61
C TYR A 27 14.85 1.15 16.73
N CYS A 28 14.32 0.99 17.96
CA CYS A 28 12.88 1.01 18.20
C CYS A 28 12.26 2.34 17.76
N MET A 29 12.88 3.48 18.11
CA MET A 29 12.41 4.81 17.72
C MET A 29 12.44 5.00 16.19
N ALA A 30 13.49 4.53 15.52
CA ALA A 30 13.59 4.61 14.06
C ALA A 30 12.52 3.77 13.37
N THR A 31 12.27 2.54 13.84
CA THR A 31 11.21 1.69 13.28
C THR A 31 9.81 2.28 13.50
N PHE A 32 9.57 2.89 14.67
CA PHE A 32 8.32 3.56 14.96
C PHE A 32 8.13 4.81 14.08
N GLY A 33 9.18 5.61 13.92
CA GLY A 33 9.17 6.79 13.05
C GLY A 33 8.91 6.42 11.58
N LEU A 34 9.56 5.37 11.07
CA LEU A 34 9.30 4.85 9.73
C LEU A 34 7.87 4.33 9.57
N GLY A 35 7.34 3.63 10.58
CA GLY A 35 5.95 3.18 10.60
C GLY A 35 4.97 4.35 10.55
N ALA A 36 5.18 5.38 11.38
CA ALA A 36 4.36 6.58 11.40
C ALA A 36 4.42 7.35 10.07
N ALA A 37 5.61 7.50 9.48
CA ALA A 37 5.79 8.14 8.18
C ALA A 37 5.11 7.35 7.04
N ALA A 38 5.13 6.02 7.09
CA ALA A 38 4.44 5.20 6.11
C ALA A 38 2.91 5.36 6.23
N CYS A 39 2.38 5.44 7.46
CA CYS A 39 0.97 5.69 7.70
C CYS A 39 0.52 7.07 7.23
N THR A 40 1.31 8.13 7.47
CA THR A 40 0.97 9.48 7.01
C THR A 40 1.04 9.60 5.50
N TRP A 41 2.01 8.95 4.85
CA TRP A 41 2.10 8.91 3.40
C TRP A 41 0.95 8.12 2.77
N ALA A 42 0.58 6.98 3.34
CA ALA A 42 -0.59 6.22 2.88
C ALA A 42 -1.92 6.97 3.10
N GLY A 43 -1.99 7.84 4.11
CA GLY A 43 -3.13 8.70 4.39
C GLY A 43 -3.27 9.90 3.45
N GLN A 44 -2.24 10.24 2.66
CA GLN A 44 -2.37 11.26 1.61
C GLN A 44 -3.19 10.70 0.45
N GLN A 45 -4.51 10.82 0.57
CA GLN A 45 -5.42 10.50 -0.52
C GLN A 45 -5.31 11.59 -1.60
N ASP A 46 -4.82 11.20 -2.77
CA ASP A 46 -4.93 12.01 -3.98
C ASP A 46 -6.42 12.17 -4.34
N TYR A 47 -7.03 13.30 -3.97
CA TYR A 47 -8.39 13.70 -4.40
C TYR A 47 -8.44 14.20 -5.86
N SER A 48 -7.40 13.93 -6.64
CA SER A 48 -7.42 14.20 -8.07
C SER A 48 -8.52 13.35 -8.72
N SER A 49 -9.37 13.98 -9.55
CA SER A 49 -10.41 13.32 -10.35
C SER A 49 -9.78 12.46 -11.44
N LYS A 50 -9.09 11.39 -11.03
CA LYS A 50 -8.60 10.36 -11.93
C LYS A 50 -9.85 9.61 -12.42
N PRO A 51 -10.05 9.45 -13.75
CA PRO A 51 -11.17 8.67 -14.26
C PRO A 51 -11.11 7.31 -13.60
N SER A 52 -12.17 6.96 -12.86
CA SER A 52 -12.13 5.84 -11.94
C SER A 52 -11.77 4.57 -12.71
N ARG A 53 -10.54 4.09 -12.52
CA ARG A 53 -10.09 2.85 -13.14
C ARG A 53 -10.98 1.76 -12.54
N THR A 54 -11.87 1.20 -13.36
CA THR A 54 -12.86 0.21 -12.92
C THR A 54 -12.18 -0.91 -12.12
N THR A 55 -12.43 -0.93 -10.81
CA THR A 55 -11.84 -1.88 -9.87
C THR A 55 -12.18 -3.32 -10.27
N PHE A 56 -11.29 -4.27 -9.97
CA PHE A 56 -11.50 -5.69 -10.29
C PHE A 56 -12.86 -6.21 -9.81
N PHE A 57 -13.25 -5.87 -8.58
CA PHE A 57 -14.56 -6.22 -8.01
C PHE A 57 -15.73 -5.62 -8.79
N TYR A 58 -15.61 -4.38 -9.27
CA TYR A 58 -16.63 -3.75 -10.10
C TYR A 58 -16.80 -4.47 -11.44
N ARG A 59 -15.71 -4.87 -12.09
CA ARG A 59 -15.75 -5.67 -13.32
C ARG A 59 -16.39 -7.05 -13.10
N GLN A 60 -16.09 -7.70 -11.98
CA GLN A 60 -16.66 -8.99 -11.63
C GLN A 60 -18.17 -8.89 -11.35
N HIS A 61 -18.59 -7.81 -10.67
CA HIS A 61 -19.99 -7.52 -10.44
C HIS A 61 -20.75 -7.27 -11.75
N LEU A 62 -20.18 -6.46 -12.67
CA LEU A 62 -20.76 -6.23 -13.99
C LEU A 62 -20.86 -7.53 -14.81
N LYS A 63 -19.86 -8.42 -14.74
CA LYS A 63 -19.92 -9.75 -15.38
C LYS A 63 -21.06 -10.61 -14.83
N ALA A 64 -21.29 -10.58 -13.51
CA ALA A 64 -22.39 -11.32 -12.90
C ALA A 64 -23.76 -10.76 -13.34
N LEU A 65 -23.91 -9.43 -13.41
CA LEU A 65 -25.11 -8.76 -13.89
C LEU A 65 -25.41 -9.05 -15.38
N HIS A 66 -24.37 -9.09 -16.20
CA HIS A 66 -24.44 -9.46 -17.61
C HIS A 66 -24.86 -10.92 -17.79
N LYS A 67 -24.22 -11.85 -17.05
CA LYS A 67 -24.58 -13.28 -17.05
C LYS A 67 -26.05 -13.52 -16.65
N ASN A 68 -26.56 -12.69 -15.74
CA ASN A 68 -27.96 -12.76 -15.28
C ASN A 68 -28.95 -12.02 -16.22
N LYS A 69 -28.52 -11.54 -17.39
CA LYS A 69 -29.32 -10.79 -18.37
C LYS A 69 -30.05 -9.56 -17.80
N LYS A 70 -29.55 -8.99 -16.70
CA LYS A 70 -30.13 -7.78 -16.09
C LYS A 70 -29.69 -6.49 -16.79
N ILE A 71 -28.70 -6.57 -17.68
CA ILE A 71 -28.11 -5.43 -18.39
C ILE A 71 -27.93 -5.82 -19.86
N THR A 72 -28.29 -4.92 -20.78
CA THR A 72 -28.06 -5.05 -22.23
C THR A 72 -26.57 -4.94 -22.56
N ASP A 73 -26.11 -5.67 -23.58
CA ASP A 73 -24.70 -5.69 -24.02
C ASP A 73 -24.10 -4.29 -24.22
N GLU A 74 -24.89 -3.37 -24.78
CA GLU A 74 -24.49 -1.97 -25.00
C GLU A 74 -24.19 -1.23 -23.70
N LYS A 75 -25.00 -1.46 -22.66
CA LYS A 75 -24.86 -0.84 -21.34
C LYS A 75 -23.69 -1.46 -20.57
N TYR A 76 -23.40 -2.74 -20.78
CA TYR A 76 -22.20 -3.38 -20.23
C TYR A 76 -20.92 -2.79 -20.83
N ALA A 77 -20.87 -2.61 -22.16
CA ALA A 77 -19.71 -2.03 -22.84
C ALA A 77 -19.42 -0.59 -22.35
N ARG A 78 -20.44 0.27 -22.24
CA ARG A 78 -20.30 1.66 -21.76
C ARG A 78 -19.77 1.74 -20.33
N LEU A 79 -20.32 0.94 -19.42
CA LEU A 79 -19.90 0.90 -18.00
C LEU A 79 -18.49 0.34 -17.82
N LEU A 80 -18.01 -0.48 -18.76
CA LEU A 80 -16.65 -1.03 -18.72
C LEU A 80 -15.61 -0.04 -19.23
N THR A 81 -15.98 0.78 -20.22
CA THR A 81 -15.15 1.86 -20.78
C THR A 81 -15.13 3.12 -19.92
N GLY A 82 -16.02 3.26 -18.92
CA GLY A 82 -16.03 4.39 -17.99
C GLY A 82 -16.42 5.73 -18.63
N VAL A 83 -17.17 5.70 -19.73
CA VAL A 83 -17.52 6.90 -20.54
C VAL A 83 -18.64 7.74 -19.91
N ASP A 84 -19.39 7.19 -18.94
CA ASP A 84 -20.46 7.88 -18.22
C ASP A 84 -20.04 8.35 -16.80
N LEU A 85 -18.74 8.51 -16.53
CA LEU A 85 -18.19 8.99 -15.25
C LEU A 85 -17.36 10.26 -15.43
#